data_AF-A0AAJ5F5E9-F1
#
_entry.id   AF-A0AAJ5F5E9-F1
#
_cell.length_a   1.000
_cell.length_b   1.000
_cell.length_c   1.000
_cell.angle_alpha   90.00
_cell.angle_beta   90.00
_cell.angle_gamma   90.00
#
_symmetry.space_group_name_H-M   'P 1'
#
loop_
_entity.id
_entity.type
_entity.pdbx_description
1 polymer ?
#
loop_
_entity_poly.entity_id
_entity_poly.type
_entity_poly.pdbx_seq_one_letter_code
_entity_poly.pdbx_strand_id
1 'polypeptide(L)'
;MTPDLPPAVTAYLRAATRLLPPGTRRPAQAELHANLHQAMLDHLTAGKAEPDAWAAALREFGPAWVTALGLARTHTLPLLLRLFLTAGVLGGAASALWTHNLAAPPAHEVRP
;
A
#
# COMPACT_ATOMS: atom_id res chain seq x y z
N MET A 1 -18.07 -17.24 18.61
CA MET A 1 -18.57 -15.89 18.97
C MET A 1 -17.34 -15.03 19.18
N THR A 2 -16.95 -14.24 18.18
CA THR A 2 -15.79 -13.34 18.30
C THR A 2 -16.18 -12.27 19.32
N PRO A 3 -15.42 -12.07 20.41
CA PRO A 3 -15.74 -11.00 21.35
C PRO A 3 -15.80 -9.66 20.62
N ASP A 4 -16.75 -8.81 21.01
CA ASP A 4 -16.89 -7.48 20.41
C ASP A 4 -15.62 -6.68 20.64
N LEU A 5 -15.00 -6.24 19.54
CA LEU A 5 -13.81 -5.42 19.58
C LEU A 5 -14.10 -4.06 20.22
N PRO A 6 -13.20 -3.53 21.08
CA PRO A 6 -13.35 -2.20 21.61
C PRO A 6 -13.54 -1.17 20.48
N PRO A 7 -14.43 -0.17 20.64
CA PRO A 7 -14.72 0.81 19.60
C PRO A 7 -13.48 1.55 19.08
N ALA A 8 -12.52 1.83 19.97
CA ALA A 8 -11.25 2.48 19.63
C ALA A 8 -10.40 1.63 18.67
N VAL A 9 -10.35 0.31 18.87
CA VAL A 9 -9.62 -0.62 18.00
C VAL A 9 -10.30 -0.69 16.63
N THR A 10 -11.63 -0.77 16.60
CA THR A 10 -12.38 -0.76 15.35
C THR A 10 -12.15 0.54 14.56
N ALA A 11 -12.17 1.69 15.21
CA ALA A 11 -11.89 2.98 14.59
C ALA A 11 -10.46 3.04 14.05
N TYR A 12 -9.48 2.56 14.84
CA TYR A 12 -8.08 2.48 14.43
C TYR A 12 -7.91 1.64 13.16
N LEU A 13 -8.44 0.41 13.15
CA LEU A 13 -8.36 -0.50 12.00
C LEU A 13 -8.95 0.11 10.72
N ARG A 14 -10.09 0.81 10.84
CA ARG A 14 -10.71 1.49 9.70
C ARG A 14 -9.85 2.63 9.17
N ALA A 15 -9.24 3.41 10.06
CA ALA A 15 -8.39 4.54 9.71
C ALA A 15 -7.06 4.07 9.10
N ALA A 16 -6.37 3.13 9.74
CA ALA A 16 -5.10 2.57 9.30
C ALA A 16 -5.18 1.89 7.94
N THR A 17 -6.33 1.34 7.55
CA THR A 17 -6.50 0.67 6.25
C THR A 17 -7.19 1.52 5.19
N ARG A 18 -7.47 2.80 5.46
CA ARG A 18 -8.29 3.66 4.58
C ARG A 18 -7.67 3.90 3.21
N LEU A 19 -6.34 3.91 3.13
CA LEU A 19 -5.60 4.19 1.89
C LEU A 19 -5.38 2.95 1.01
N LEU A 20 -5.85 1.78 1.44
CA LEU A 20 -5.66 0.53 0.71
C LEU A 20 -6.74 0.32 -0.36
N PRO A 21 -6.37 -0.30 -1.50
CA PRO A 21 -7.35 -0.80 -2.47
C PRO A 21 -8.41 -1.72 -1.83
N PRO A 22 -9.66 -1.74 -2.34
CA PRO A 22 -10.74 -2.55 -1.75
C PRO A 22 -10.40 -4.03 -1.59
N GLY A 23 -9.68 -4.62 -2.57
CA GLY A 23 -9.30 -6.03 -2.56
C GLY A 23 -8.26 -6.39 -1.48
N THR A 24 -7.42 -5.45 -1.06
CA THR A 24 -6.37 -5.67 -0.05
C THR A 24 -6.79 -5.22 1.34
N ARG A 25 -7.83 -4.38 1.44
CA ARG A 25 -8.25 -3.77 2.71
C ARG A 25 -8.67 -4.80 3.75
N ARG A 26 -9.52 -5.77 3.40
CA ARG A 26 -10.01 -6.79 4.34
C ARG A 26 -8.88 -7.70 4.86
N PRO A 27 -8.03 -8.29 3.99
CA PRO A 27 -6.87 -9.06 4.44
C PRO A 27 -5.95 -8.26 5.35
N ALA A 28 -5.56 -7.05 4.95
CA ALA A 28 -4.70 -6.18 5.76
C ALA A 28 -5.34 -5.80 7.09
N GLN A 29 -6.66 -5.60 7.12
CA GLN A 29 -7.38 -5.34 8.36
C GLN A 29 -7.37 -6.54 9.31
N ALA A 30 -7.50 -7.76 8.78
CA ALA A 30 -7.45 -8.99 9.58
C ALA A 30 -6.04 -9.22 10.15
N GLU A 31 -5.00 -9.03 9.35
CA GLU A 31 -3.60 -9.12 9.80
C GLU A 31 -3.27 -8.06 10.85
N LEU A 32 -3.65 -6.79 10.60
CA LEU A 32 -3.44 -5.71 11.57
C LEU A 32 -4.19 -5.96 12.88
N HIS A 33 -5.41 -6.52 12.80
CA HIS A 33 -6.15 -6.92 13.98
C HIS A 33 -5.44 -8.04 14.75
N ALA A 34 -4.95 -9.08 14.07
CA ALA A 34 -4.21 -10.16 14.71
C ALA A 34 -2.95 -9.64 15.43
N ASN A 35 -2.22 -8.72 14.81
CA ASN A 35 -1.03 -8.12 15.40
C ASN A 35 -1.36 -7.24 16.63
N LEU A 36 -2.42 -6.43 16.55
CA LEU A 36 -2.89 -5.64 17.69
C LEU A 36 -3.38 -6.53 18.85
N HIS A 37 -4.06 -7.62 18.52
CA HIS A 37 -4.52 -8.60 19.51
C HIS A 37 -3.34 -9.25 20.22
N GLN A 38 -2.29 -9.63 19.48
CA GLN A 38 -1.07 -10.17 20.08
C GLN A 38 -0.41 -9.18 21.03
N ALA A 39 -0.24 -7.92 20.62
CA ALA A 39 0.33 -6.88 21.49
C ALA A 39 -0.53 -6.62 22.74
N MET A 40 -1.86 -6.72 22.60
CA MET A 40 -2.76 -6.66 23.75
C MET A 40 -2.56 -7.85 24.70
N LEU A 41 -2.43 -9.08 24.19
CA LEU A 41 -2.13 -10.26 25.00
C LEU A 41 -0.80 -10.12 25.74
N ASP A 42 0.24 -9.60 25.08
CA ASP A 42 1.54 -9.36 25.70
C ASP A 42 1.40 -8.40 26.90
N HIS A 43 0.57 -7.36 26.78
CA HIS A 43 0.25 -6.47 27.88
C HIS A 43 -0.61 -7.09 28.99
N LEU A 44 -1.52 -8.02 28.66
CA LEU A 44 -2.23 -8.80 29.67
C LEU A 44 -1.27 -9.67 30.48
N THR A 45 -0.29 -10.32 29.83
CA THR A 45 0.72 -11.13 30.54
C THR A 45 1.61 -10.30 31.46
N ALA A 46 1.76 -9.00 31.16
CA ALA A 46 2.43 -8.04 32.04
C ALA A 46 1.54 -7.53 33.20
N GLY A 47 0.35 -8.08 33.39
CA GLY A 47 -0.56 -7.77 34.49
C GLY A 47 -1.48 -6.56 34.27
N LYS A 48 -1.58 -6.02 33.06
CA LYS A 48 -2.55 -4.95 32.77
C LYS A 48 -3.97 -5.51 32.66
N ALA A 49 -4.96 -4.71 33.04
CA ALA A 49 -6.34 -5.01 32.73
C ALA A 49 -6.59 -4.91 31.22
N GLU A 50 -7.56 -5.67 30.70
CA GLU A 50 -7.85 -5.74 29.26
C GLU A 50 -8.07 -4.37 28.58
N PRO A 51 -8.85 -3.43 29.15
CA PRO A 51 -9.02 -2.11 28.53
C PRO A 51 -7.69 -1.34 28.40
N ASP A 52 -6.85 -1.42 29.42
CA ASP A 52 -5.55 -0.75 29.45
C ASP A 52 -4.52 -1.44 28.54
N ALA A 53 -4.63 -2.76 28.39
CA ALA A 53 -3.82 -3.54 27.47
C ALA A 53 -4.12 -3.18 26.01
N TRP A 54 -5.39 -3.05 25.63
CA TRP A 54 -5.78 -2.55 24.31
C TRP A 54 -5.30 -1.11 24.07
N ALA A 55 -5.47 -0.23 25.06
CA ALA A 55 -5.00 1.15 24.95
C ALA A 55 -3.47 1.22 24.81
N ALA A 56 -2.73 0.34 25.50
CA ALA A 56 -1.29 0.25 25.39
C ALA A 56 -0.84 -0.30 24.03
N ALA A 57 -1.49 -1.35 23.53
CA ALA A 57 -1.23 -1.90 22.19
C ALA A 57 -1.45 -0.83 21.09
N LEU A 58 -2.51 -0.04 21.19
CA LEU A 58 -2.75 1.07 20.24
C LEU A 58 -1.67 2.16 20.33
N ARG A 59 -1.15 2.45 21.53
CA ARG A 59 -0.03 3.40 21.70
C ARG A 59 1.27 2.87 21.10
N GLU A 60 1.53 1.57 21.22
CA GLU A 60 2.70 0.91 20.65
C GLU A 60 2.71 0.97 19.12
N PHE A 61 1.56 0.70 18.49
CA PHE A 61 1.41 0.81 17.03
C PHE A 61 1.43 2.27 16.54
N GLY A 62 1.19 3.22 17.44
CA GLY A 62 1.27 4.64 17.17
C GLY A 62 0.05 5.21 16.44
N PRO A 63 0.18 6.38 15.80
CA PRO A 63 -0.95 7.03 15.13
C PRO A 63 -1.39 6.28 13.87
N ALA A 64 -2.70 6.07 13.71
CA ALA A 64 -3.27 5.32 12.58
C ALA A 64 -2.87 5.85 11.19
N TRP A 65 -2.62 7.17 11.05
CA TRP A 65 -2.21 7.77 9.79
C TRP A 65 -0.79 7.34 9.37
N VAL A 66 0.12 7.12 10.33
CA VAL A 66 1.48 6.63 10.06
C VAL A 66 1.39 5.20 9.53
N THR A 67 0.60 4.35 10.20
CA THR A 67 0.34 2.98 9.74
C THR A 67 -0.33 2.97 8.37
N ALA A 68 -1.28 3.87 8.11
CA ALA A 68 -1.94 3.96 6.81
C ALA A 68 -0.97 4.30 5.68
N LEU A 69 -0.06 5.25 5.90
CA LEU A 69 0.98 5.59 4.92
C LEU A 69 1.94 4.43 4.69
N GLY A 70 2.36 3.74 5.77
CA GLY A 70 3.22 2.55 5.69
C GLY A 70 2.57 1.43 4.87
N LEU A 71 1.32 1.09 5.19
CA LEU A 71 0.54 0.08 4.47
C LEU A 71 0.32 0.49 3.00
N ALA A 72 -0.07 1.73 2.75
CA ALA A 72 -0.24 2.23 1.38
C ALA A 72 1.05 2.11 0.57
N ARG A 73 2.20 2.50 1.15
CA ARG A 73 3.50 2.37 0.50
C ARG A 73 3.79 0.92 0.13
N THR A 74 3.63 -0.01 1.07
CA THR A 74 3.93 -1.43 0.84
C THR A 74 3.03 -2.05 -0.24
N HIS A 75 1.74 -1.72 -0.25
CA HIS A 75 0.79 -2.33 -1.18
C HIS A 75 0.67 -1.63 -2.55
N THR A 76 1.01 -0.35 -2.67
CA THR A 76 0.83 0.43 -3.92
C THR A 76 2.11 0.65 -4.71
N LEU A 77 3.28 0.65 -4.06
CA LEU A 77 4.56 0.88 -4.74
C LEU A 77 4.85 -0.15 -5.85
N PRO A 78 4.55 -1.46 -5.71
CA PRO A 78 4.75 -2.42 -6.79
C PRO A 78 3.88 -2.12 -8.02
N LEU A 79 2.66 -1.62 -7.81
CA LEU A 79 1.75 -1.25 -8.89
C LEU A 79 2.27 -0.02 -9.64
N LEU A 80 2.70 1.01 -8.89
CA LEU A 80 3.27 2.22 -9.46
C LEU A 80 4.53 1.91 -10.27
N LEU A 81 5.42 1.06 -9.76
CA LEU A 81 6.61 0.61 -10.47
C LEU A 81 6.26 -0.11 -11.77
N ARG A 82 5.29 -1.04 -11.73
CA ARG A 82 4.83 -1.75 -12.93
C ARG A 82 4.28 -0.79 -13.99
N LEU A 83 3.45 0.17 -13.59
CA LEU A 83 2.89 1.19 -14.49
C LEU A 83 3.99 2.06 -15.10
N PHE A 84 4.99 2.44 -14.30
CA PHE A 84 6.10 3.25 -14.78
C PHE A 84 6.97 2.48 -15.78
N LEU A 85 7.24 1.20 -15.50
CA LEU A 85 7.99 0.33 -16.41
C LEU A 85 7.22 0.10 -17.72
N THR A 86 5.92 -0.15 -17.69
CA THR A 86 5.13 -0.32 -18.92
C THR A 86 5.04 0.96 -19.73
N ALA A 87 4.82 2.10 -19.07
CA ALA A 87 4.81 3.41 -19.73
C ALA A 87 6.17 3.73 -20.37
N GLY A 88 7.27 3.43 -19.67
CA GLY A 88 8.63 3.60 -20.19
C GLY A 88 8.91 2.74 -21.41
N VAL A 89 8.48 1.46 -21.42
CA VAL A 89 8.63 0.57 -22.58
C VAL A 89 7.84 1.07 -23.78
N LEU A 90 6.57 1.47 -23.57
CA LEU A 90 5.71 2.00 -24.63
C LEU A 90 6.24 3.34 -25.18
N GLY A 91 6.65 4.25 -24.31
CA GLY A 91 7.23 5.53 -24.69
C GLY A 91 8.58 5.37 -25.42
N GLY A 92 9.42 4.46 -24.95
CA GLY A 92 10.69 4.12 -25.61
C GLY A 92 10.48 3.54 -27.01
N ALA A 93 9.52 2.62 -27.17
CA ALA A 93 9.19 2.04 -28.47
C ALA A 93 8.66 3.10 -29.46
N ALA A 94 7.78 4.01 -29.00
CA ALA A 94 7.26 5.10 -29.82
C ALA A 94 8.36 6.09 -30.25
N SER A 95 9.29 6.42 -29.36
CA SER A 95 10.43 7.30 -29.68
C SER A 95 11.39 6.67 -30.69
N ALA A 96 11.65 5.36 -30.58
CA ALA A 96 12.48 4.62 -31.55
C ALA A 96 11.85 4.62 -32.97
N LEU A 97 10.53 4.45 -33.06
CA LEU A 97 9.80 4.51 -34.34
C LEU A 97 9.82 5.93 -34.95
N TRP A 98 9.69 6.95 -34.12
CA TRP A 98 9.72 8.35 -34.59
C TRP A 98 11.12 8.74 -35.11
N THR A 99 12.17 8.39 -34.38
CA THR A 99 13.55 8.68 -34.79
C THR A 99 13.96 7.92 -36.06
N HIS A 100 13.47 6.70 -36.26
CA HIS A 100 13.71 5.95 -37.50
C HIS A 100 13.05 6.59 -38.73
N ASN A 101 11.83 7.11 -38.59
CA ASN A 101 11.13 7.81 -39.68
C ASN A 101 11.77 9.16 -40.04
N LEU A 102 12.34 9.87 -39.06
CA LEU A 102 13.06 11.12 -39.31
C LEU A 102 14.47 10.92 -39.90
N ALA A 103 15.06 9.73 -39.73
CA ALA A 103 16.38 9.39 -40.26
C ALA A 103 16.36 8.89 -41.70
N ALA A 104 15.19 8.76 -42.34
CA ALA A 104 15.09 8.40 -43.75
C ALA A 104 15.62 9.56 -44.61
N PRO A 105 16.76 9.41 -45.32
CA PRO A 105 17.28 10.48 -46.17
C PRO A 105 16.30 10.73 -47.33
N PRO A 106 16.11 11.98 -47.77
CA PRO A 106 15.27 12.27 -48.93
C PRO A 106 15.87 11.56 -50.13
N ALA A 107 15.10 10.61 -50.69
CA ALA A 107 15.45 9.97 -51.96
C ALA A 107 15.66 11.07 -53.00
N HIS A 108 16.92 11.33 -53.36
CA HIS A 108 17.24 12.17 -54.50
C HIS A 108 16.69 11.46 -55.74
N GLU A 109 15.61 11.99 -56.30
CA GLU A 109 15.15 11.65 -57.64
C GLU A 109 16.26 12.03 -58.63
N VAL A 110 17.05 11.05 -59.04
CA VAL A 110 17.91 11.16 -60.21
C VAL A 110 16.98 11.14 -61.42
N ARG A 111 16.71 12.32 -61.97
CA ARG A 111 15.97 12.45 -63.22
C ARG A 111 16.96 12.43 -64.41
N PRO A 112 16.71 11.63 -65.46
CA PRO A 112 17.59 11.50 -66.62
C PRO A 112 17.63 12.75 -67.50
#